data_AF-R9JR43-F1
#
_entry.id   AF-R9JR43-F1
#
_cell.length_a   1.000
_cell.length_b   1.000
_cell.length_c   1.000
_cell.angle_alpha   90.00
_cell.angle_beta   90.00
_cell.angle_gamma   90.00
#
_symmetry.space_group_name_H-M   'P 1'
#
loop_
_entity.id
_entity.type
_entity.pdbx_description
1 polymer ?
#
loop_
_entity_poly.entity_id
_entity_poly.type
_entity_poly.pdbx_seq_one_letter_code
_entity_poly.pdbx_strand_id
1 'polypeptide(L)' 'MKIFDMFHGGWEISQWINNLPAQNFWGKVIAEYTNGKYDMFTATEANETGFTFDNSL' A
#
# COMPACT_ATOMS: atom_id res chain seq x y z
N MET A 1 11.25 3.23 -3.74
CA MET A 1 10.63 2.69 -4.98
C MET A 1 10.37 3.88 -5.87
N LYS A 2 10.95 3.92 -7.08
CA LYS A 2 11.09 5.15 -7.87
C LYS A 2 9.77 5.92 -8.08
N ILE A 3 8.63 5.24 -8.25
CA ILE A 3 7.35 5.90 -8.51
C ILE A 3 6.87 6.77 -7.34
N PHE A 4 7.06 6.31 -6.10
CA PHE A 4 6.68 7.07 -4.91
C PHE A 4 7.56 8.30 -4.72
N ASP A 5 8.85 8.19 -5.05
CA ASP A 5 9.81 9.30 -4.98
C ASP A 5 9.61 10.32 -6.11
N MET A 6 8.92 9.95 -7.19
CA MET A 6 8.58 10.86 -8.29
C MET A 6 7.32 11.69 -8.00
N PHE A 7 6.41 11.19 -7.16
CA PHE A 7 5.16 11.85 -6.83
C PHE A 7 4.91 11.78 -5.32
N HIS A 8 5.28 12.86 -4.64
CA HIS A 8 5.11 13.01 -3.19
C HIS A 8 3.64 13.26 -2.83
N GLY A 9 3.19 12.66 -1.73
CA GLY A 9 1.84 12.84 -1.19
C GLY A 9 1.32 11.62 -0.43
N GLY A 10 0.00 11.61 -0.22
CA GLY A 10 -0.72 10.44 0.27
C GLY A 10 -0.86 9.39 -0.84
N TRP A 11 -0.56 8.14 -0.51
CA TRP A 11 -0.70 6.99 -1.39
C TRP A 11 -1.66 5.97 -0.80
N GLU A 12 -2.46 5.36 -1.69
CA GLU A 12 -3.30 4.19 -1.40
C GLU A 12 -3.00 3.11 -2.43
N ILE A 13 -2.80 1.87 -1.96
CA ILE A 13 -2.59 0.70 -2.80
C ILE A 13 -3.64 -0.36 -2.46
N SER A 14 -4.68 -0.43 -3.29
CA SER A 14 -5.83 -1.34 -3.14
C SER A 14 -5.67 -2.63 -3.96
N GLN A 15 -6.07 -3.75 -3.38
CA GLN A 15 -5.94 -5.09 -3.93
C GLN A 15 -7.19 -5.90 -3.59
N TRP A 16 -7.56 -6.89 -4.41
CA TRP A 16 -8.68 -7.77 -4.05
C TRP A 16 -8.36 -8.60 -2.81
N ILE A 17 -9.37 -8.81 -1.96
CA ILE A 17 -9.24 -9.57 -0.69
C ILE A 17 -8.71 -11.00 -0.92
N ASN A 18 -9.02 -11.61 -2.06
CA ASN A 18 -8.58 -12.97 -2.40
C ASN A 18 -7.26 -13.01 -3.19
N ASN A 19 -6.66 -11.88 -3.53
CA ASN A 19 -5.39 -11.82 -4.26
C ASN A 19 -4.19 -11.85 -3.30
N LEU A 20 -4.01 -13.01 -2.66
CA LEU A 20 -2.92 -13.25 -1.71
C LEU A 20 -1.51 -12.98 -2.30
N PRO A 21 -1.22 -13.29 -3.57
CA PRO A 21 0.06 -12.92 -4.18
C PRO A 21 0.31 -11.40 -4.20
N ALA A 22 -0.71 -10.60 -4.54
CA ALA A 22 -0.59 -9.14 -4.53
C ALA A 22 -0.39 -8.59 -3.12
N GLN A 23 -1.12 -9.12 -2.13
CA GLN A 23 -0.95 -8.74 -0.70
C GLN A 23 0.47 -9.01 -0.20
N ASN A 24 1.02 -10.18 -0.54
CA ASN A 24 2.40 -10.53 -0.18
C ASN A 24 3.44 -9.64 -0.88
N PHE A 25 3.22 -9.33 -2.16
CA PHE A 25 4.11 -8.47 -2.92
C PHE A 25 4.10 -7.03 -2.38
N TRP A 26 2.92 -6.42 -2.31
CA TRP A 26 2.78 -5.04 -1.86
C TRP A 26 3.12 -4.86 -0.40
N GLY A 27 2.80 -5.83 0.45
CA GLY A 27 3.20 -5.80 1.85
C GLY A 27 4.72 -5.70 2.04
N LYS A 28 5.52 -6.42 1.24
CA LYS A 28 6.98 -6.31 1.27
C LYS A 28 7.47 -4.97 0.73
N VAL A 29 6.97 -4.57 -0.44
CA VAL A 29 7.37 -3.32 -1.12
C VAL A 29 7.11 -2.10 -0.25
N ILE A 30 5.93 -2.03 0.36
CA ILE A 30 5.51 -0.87 1.15
C ILE A 30 6.22 -0.86 2.49
N ALA A 31 6.37 -2.01 3.16
CA ALA A 31 7.12 -2.09 4.41
C ALA A 31 8.58 -1.67 4.24
N GLU A 32 9.25 -2.09 3.17
CA GLU A 32 10.62 -1.67 2.85
C GLU A 32 10.69 -0.18 2.53
N TYR A 33 9.76 0.32 1.68
CA TYR A 33 9.77 1.71 1.25
C TYR A 33 9.53 2.70 2.39
N THR A 34 8.56 2.43 3.25
CA THR A 34 8.15 3.35 4.31
C THR A 34 8.88 3.09 5.63
N ASN A 35 9.81 2.13 5.66
CA ASN A 35 10.44 1.63 6.87
C ASN A 35 9.39 1.27 7.95
N GLY A 36 8.34 0.56 7.52
CA GLY A 36 7.22 0.16 8.37
C GLY A 36 6.20 1.25 8.70
N LYS A 37 6.31 2.47 8.15
CA LYS A 37 5.38 3.58 8.40
C LYS A 37 4.23 3.60 7.38
N TYR A 38 3.29 2.68 7.54
CA TYR A 38 2.10 2.58 6.71
C TYR A 38 0.92 2.06 7.54
N ASP A 39 -0.29 2.34 7.10
CA ASP A 39 -1.51 1.76 7.63
C ASP A 39 -2.09 0.71 6.68
N MET A 40 -2.98 -0.14 7.18
CA MET A 40 -3.70 -1.14 6.40
C MET A 40 -5.20 -0.90 6.48
N PHE A 41 -5.92 -1.23 5.41
CA PHE A 41 -7.38 -1.18 5.40
C PHE A 41 -8.00 -2.42 4.77
N THR A 42 -9.30 -2.61 5.04
CA THR A 42 -10.15 -3.58 4.35
C THR A 42 -11.50 -2.92 4.09
N ALA A 43 -11.88 -2.85 2.82
CA ALA A 43 -13.16 -2.35 2.34
C ALA A 43 -13.97 -3.54 1.81
N THR A 44 -14.67 -4.24 2.71
CA THR A 44 -15.41 -5.47 2.38
C THR A 44 -16.48 -5.24 1.32
N GLU A 45 -17.15 -4.09 1.33
CA GLU A 45 -18.17 -3.74 0.32
C GLU A 45 -17.58 -3.61 -1.09
N ALA A 46 -16.31 -3.21 -1.19
CA ALA A 46 -15.57 -3.11 -2.45
C ALA A 46 -14.78 -4.39 -2.78
N ASN A 47 -14.78 -5.39 -1.89
CA ASN A 47 -13.93 -6.59 -1.95
C ASN A 47 -12.43 -6.26 -2.06
N GLU A 48 -12.00 -5.20 -1.37
CA GLU A 48 -10.63 -4.69 -1.42
C GLU A 48 -9.95 -4.67 -0.04
N THR A 49 -8.63 -4.81 -0.04
CA THR A 49 -7.73 -4.57 1.08
C THR A 49 -6.50 -3.84 0.56
N GLY A 50 -5.80 -3.11 1.42
CA GLY A 50 -4.66 -2.35 0.96
C GLY A 50 -3.87 -1.67 2.04
N PHE A 51 -3.03 -0.76 1.59
CA PHE A 51 -2.10 -0.02 2.41
C PHE A 51 -2.21 1.47 2.10
N THR A 52 -2.02 2.31 3.11
CA THR A 52 -1.89 3.76 2.94
C THR A 52 -0.62 4.26 3.60
N PHE A 53 0.02 5.27 3.00
CA PHE A 53 1.14 5.98 3.62
C PHE A 53 1.25 7.40 3.05
N ASP A 54 2.04 8.24 3.71
CA ASP A 54 2.31 9.62 3.27
C ASP A 54 3.83 9.85 3.17
N ASN A 55 4.29 10.31 2.00
CA ASN A 55 5.69 10.65 1.72
C ASN A 55 5.86 12.13 1.29
N SER A 56 4.96 13.00 1.74
CA SER A 56 4.99 14.44 1.41
C SER A 56 6.10 15.23 2.08
N LEU A 57 6.75 14.68 3.12
CA LEU A 57 7.83 15.30 3.88
C LEU A 57 9.23 14.89 3.40
#